data_AF-A0AA42FLG6-F1
#
_entry.id   AF-A0AA42FLG6-F1
#
_cell.length_a   1.000
_cell.length_b   1.000
_cell.length_c   1.000
_cell.angle_alpha   90.00
_cell.angle_beta   90.00
_cell.angle_gamma   90.00
#
_symmetry.space_group_name_H-M   'P 1'
#
loop_
_entity.id
_entity.type
_entity.pdbx_description
1 polymer ?
#
loop_
_entity_poly.entity_id
_entity_poly.type
_entity_poly.pdbx_seq_one_letter_code
_entity_poly.pdbx_strand_id
1 'polypeptide(L)' 'MAIFHIELCGMMTQNCVLFTMIAEQAKKYKITVLGNCCTSVSPVIHAVALKGLSRITNVI' A
#
# COMPACT_ATOMS: atom_id res chain seq x y z
N MET A 1 -16.80 -11.62 14.44
CA MET A 1 -16.75 -10.50 13.47
C MET A 1 -15.53 -10.69 12.60
N ALA A 2 -15.67 -10.77 11.28
CA ALA A 2 -14.56 -11.00 10.35
C ALA A 2 -14.22 -9.70 9.60
N ILE A 3 -12.93 -9.47 9.34
CA ILE A 3 -12.43 -8.30 8.61
C ILE A 3 -12.23 -8.69 7.15
N PHE A 4 -12.76 -7.88 6.23
CA PHE A 4 -12.66 -8.10 4.77
C PHE A 4 -11.99 -6.94 4.02
N HIS A 5 -11.94 -5.75 4.63
CA HIS A 5 -11.40 -4.54 4.04
C HIS A 5 -10.27 -3.99 4.92
N ILE A 6 -9.18 -3.56 4.29
CA ILE A 6 -8.04 -2.95 4.98
C ILE A 6 -7.66 -1.66 4.26
N GLU A 7 -7.58 -0.57 5.01
CA GLU A 7 -6.97 0.68 4.58
C GLU A 7 -5.52 0.67 5.09
N LEU A 8 -4.56 0.75 4.18
CA LEU A 8 -3.14 0.59 4.50
C LEU A 8 -2.42 1.93 4.37
N CYS A 9 -1.67 2.30 5.41
CA CYS A 9 -0.86 3.52 5.45
C CYS A 9 0.47 3.29 6.19
N GLY A 10 1.41 4.25 6.11
CA GLY A 10 2.67 4.23 6.88
C GLY A 10 3.94 4.39 6.04
N MET A 11 5.06 3.90 6.59
CA MET A 11 6.40 4.05 6.00
C MET A 11 7.15 2.70 5.98
N MET A 12 7.89 2.33 4.93
CA MET A 12 8.11 3.03 3.66
C MET A 12 7.20 2.51 2.54
N THR A 13 6.76 3.41 1.65
CA THR A 13 5.84 3.11 0.54
C THR A 13 6.32 1.98 -0.37
N GLN A 14 7.58 1.99 -0.76
CA GLN A 14 8.20 0.97 -1.63
C GLN A 14 8.61 -0.31 -0.90
N ASN A 15 8.61 -0.29 0.44
CA ASN A 15 9.08 -1.40 1.26
C ASN A 15 7.91 -2.00 2.03
N CYS A 16 7.83 -1.79 3.35
CA CYS A 16 6.84 -2.41 4.22
C CYS A 16 5.41 -2.24 3.70
N VAL A 17 5.02 -1.05 3.23
CA VAL A 17 3.67 -0.82 2.69
C VAL A 17 3.40 -1.69 1.46
N LEU A 18 4.30 -1.67 0.48
CA LEU A 18 4.15 -2.46 -0.75
C LEU A 18 4.17 -3.96 -0.47
N PHE A 19 5.13 -4.44 0.33
CA PHE A 19 5.27 -5.86 0.65
C PHE A 19 4.13 -6.38 1.53
N THR A 20 3.59 -5.57 2.45
CA THR A 20 2.38 -5.93 3.20
C THR A 20 1.18 -6.05 2.27
N MET A 21 1.05 -5.17 1.28
CA MET A 21 -0.06 -5.21 0.32
C MET A 21 -0.01 -6.46 -0.57
N ILE A 22 1.17 -6.86 -1.07
CA ILE A 22 1.33 -8.04 -1.95
C ILE A 22 1.55 -9.37 -1.22
N ALA A 23 1.59 -9.37 0.11
CA ALA A 23 1.83 -10.57 0.89
C ALA A 23 0.75 -11.64 0.60
N GLU A 24 1.13 -12.91 0.60
CA GLU A 24 0.20 -14.03 0.35
C GLU A 24 -1.00 -13.98 1.32
N GLN A 25 -0.74 -13.64 2.59
CA GLN A 25 -1.77 -13.54 3.63
C GLN A 25 -2.72 -12.35 3.43
N ALA A 26 -2.32 -11.36 2.61
CA ALA A 26 -3.11 -10.17 2.30
C ALA A 26 -4.12 -10.40 1.16
N LYS A 27 -3.93 -11.43 0.32
CA LYS A 27 -4.81 -11.73 -0.84
C LYS A 27 -6.28 -11.95 -0.48
N LYS A 28 -6.58 -12.32 0.77
CA LYS A 28 -7.96 -12.50 1.27
C LYS A 28 -8.68 -11.21 1.62
N TYR A 29 -7.99 -10.06 1.60
CA TYR A 29 -8.56 -8.76 1.94
C TYR A 29 -8.65 -7.87 0.70
N LYS A 30 -9.69 -7.04 0.65
CA LYS A 30 -9.73 -5.90 -0.27
C LYS A 30 -8.95 -4.74 0.35
N ILE A 31 -7.74 -4.54 -0.13
CA ILE A 31 -6.83 -3.50 0.38
C ILE A 31 -7.01 -2.21 -0.42
N THR A 32 -6.95 -1.07 0.25
CA THR A 32 -6.78 0.26 -0.35
C THR A 32 -5.61 0.95 0.33
N VAL A 33 -4.69 1.53 -0.44
CA VAL A 33 -3.54 2.26 0.12
C VAL A 33 -3.88 3.74 0.21
N LEU A 34 -3.73 4.32 1.40
CA LEU A 34 -3.87 5.76 1.65
C LEU A 34 -2.54 6.44 1.28
N GLY A 35 -2.38 6.79 0.02
CA GLY A 35 -1.14 7.31 -0.57
C GLY A 35 -0.65 8.57 0.14
N ASN A 36 -1.55 9.50 0.44
CA ASN A 36 -1.22 10.73 1.18
C ASN A 36 -0.88 10.48 2.66
N CYS A 37 -1.22 9.32 3.20
CA CYS A 37 -0.84 8.87 4.55
C CYS A 37 0.35 7.90 4.52
N CYS A 38 0.98 7.73 3.36
CA CYS A 38 2.21 6.97 3.21
C CYS A 38 3.40 7.90 3.00
N THR A 39 4.60 7.43 3.32
CA THR A 39 5.82 8.18 3.01
C THR A 39 7.01 7.26 2.75
N SER A 40 8.11 7.82 2.26
CA SER A 40 9.37 7.14 2.04
C SER A 40 10.53 8.08 2.36
N VAL A 41 11.75 7.55 2.30
CA VAL A 41 13.00 8.31 2.50
C VAL A 41 13.25 9.37 1.41
N SER A 42 12.53 9.30 0.29
CA SER A 42 12.59 10.29 -0.79
C SER A 42 11.23 10.43 -1.49
N PRO A 43 10.80 11.65 -1.86
CA PRO A 43 9.57 11.88 -2.62
C PRO A 43 9.53 11.12 -3.95
N VAL A 44 10.68 10.99 -4.63
CA VAL A 44 10.76 10.27 -5.92
C VAL A 44 10.46 8.80 -5.73
N ILE A 45 11.04 8.17 -4.70
CA ILE A 45 10.82 6.76 -4.39
C ILE A 45 9.35 6.52 -4.00
N HIS A 46 8.79 7.41 -3.17
CA HIS A 46 7.38 7.40 -2.81
C HIS A 46 6.47 7.44 -4.05
N ALA A 47 6.69 8.39 -4.97
CA ALA A 47 5.88 8.55 -6.17
C ALA A 47 5.97 7.34 -7.12
N VAL A 48 7.17 6.78 -7.30
CA VAL A 48 7.36 5.56 -8.11
C VAL A 48 6.62 4.37 -7.51
N ALA A 49 6.68 4.21 -6.17
CA ALA A 49 5.97 3.15 -5.48
C ALA A 49 4.45 3.29 -5.58
N LEU A 50 3.90 4.50 -5.39
CA LEU A 50 2.47 4.75 -5.57
C LEU A 50 2.01 4.44 -7.00
N LYS A 51 2.79 4.80 -8.01
CA LYS A 51 2.50 4.46 -9.42
C LYS A 51 2.59 2.96 -9.71
N GLY A 52 3.39 2.21 -8.95
CA GLY A 52 3.40 0.75 -8.98
C GLY A 52 2.14 0.18 -8.35
N LEU A 53 1.81 0.62 -7.14
CA LEU A 53 0.64 0.20 -6.37
C LEU A 53 -0.67 0.48 -7.12
N SER A 54 -0.80 1.64 -7.78
CA SER A 54 -2.01 2.02 -8.52
C SER A 54 -2.33 1.10 -9.71
N ARG A 55 -1.40 0.24 -10.14
CA ARG A 55 -1.64 -0.76 -11.18
C ARG A 55 -2.27 -2.05 -10.66
N ILE A 56 -2.19 -2.30 -9.36
CA ILE A 56 -2.55 -3.59 -8.75
C ILE A 56 -3.50 -3.46 -7.57
N THR A 57 -3.70 -2.24 -7.03
CA THR A 57 -4.65 -1.96 -5.97
C THR A 57 -5.19 -0.53 -6.05
N ASN A 58 -6.25 -0.25 -5.30
CA ASN A 58 -6.78 1.10 -5.17
C ASN A 58 -5.83 1.96 -4.32
N VAL A 59 -5.55 3.18 -4.78
CA VAL A 59 -4.70 4.15 -4.08
C VAL A 59 -5.45 5.48 -4.02
N ILE A 60 -5.61 6.03 -2.82
CA ILE A 60 -6.34 7.28 -2.53
C ILE A 60 -5.51 8.27 -1.71
#